data_AF-A0AAW2RLL8-F1
#
_entry.id   AF-A0AAW2RLL8-F1
#
_cell.length_a   1.000
_cell.length_b   1.000
_cell.length_c   1.000
_cell.angle_alpha   90.00
_cell.angle_beta   90.00
_cell.angle_gamma   90.00
#
_symmetry.space_group_name_H-M   'P 1'
#
loop_
_entity.id
_entity.type
_entity.pdbx_description
1 polymer ?
#
loop_
_entity_poly.entity_id
_entity_poly.type
_entity_poly.pdbx_seq_one_letter_code
_entity_poly.pdbx_strand_id
1 'polypeptide(L)'
;MWRGRDPCRVMALVSHFLKLVQFIALFSVSTLSWPPPLYFWPLFLFGQFLNFRVYQLLGESGTYYGVRFGKNIPWVTEFPFGVISDPQYVGSIMSLLACLHWVPLLYIIFWVLGYVFMMKVESKEDPSTRAKPLS
;
A
#
# COMPACT_ATOMS: atom_id res chain seq x y z
N MET A 1 -8.32 -21.35 21.35
CA MET A 1 -9.63 -21.33 20.67
C MET A 1 -9.52 -20.41 19.43
N TRP A 2 -9.00 -20.92 18.32
CA TRP A 2 -8.83 -20.18 17.04
C TRP A 2 -9.58 -20.88 15.90
N ARG A 3 -10.82 -21.31 16.16
CA ARG A 3 -11.66 -21.99 15.16
C ARG A 3 -12.38 -20.93 14.30
N GLY A 4 -12.02 -20.85 13.02
CA GLY A 4 -12.95 -20.39 11.97
C GLY A 4 -12.78 -18.99 11.37
N ARG A 5 -11.81 -18.17 11.76
CA ARG A 5 -11.59 -16.85 11.10
C ARG A 5 -10.48 -16.94 10.07
N ASP A 6 -10.79 -16.53 8.83
CA ASP A 6 -9.81 -16.44 7.74
C ASP A 6 -8.65 -15.50 8.15
N PRO A 7 -7.41 -16.00 8.23
CA PRO A 7 -6.27 -15.19 8.68
C PRO A 7 -6.02 -13.95 7.79
N CYS A 8 -6.33 -14.03 6.50
CA CYS A 8 -6.25 -12.88 5.59
C CYS A 8 -7.22 -11.78 6.02
N ARG A 9 -8.44 -12.17 6.43
CA ARG A 9 -9.48 -11.24 6.91
C ARG A 9 -9.07 -10.54 8.20
N VAL A 10 -8.42 -11.27 9.11
CA VAL A 10 -7.90 -10.69 10.35
C VAL A 10 -6.79 -9.69 10.04
N MET A 11 -5.85 -10.05 9.16
CA MET A 11 -4.77 -9.16 8.73
C MET A 11 -5.31 -7.90 8.03
N ALA A 12 -6.34 -8.06 7.19
CA ALA A 12 -7.02 -6.94 6.57
C ALA A 12 -7.60 -5.97 7.61
N LEU A 13 -8.33 -6.49 8.59
CA LEU A 13 -8.91 -5.69 9.67
C LEU A 13 -7.85 -4.95 10.48
N VAL A 14 -6.77 -5.65 10.87
CA VAL A 14 -5.63 -5.04 11.58
C VAL A 14 -4.99 -3.95 10.74
N SER A 15 -4.77 -4.20 9.44
CA SER A 15 -4.21 -3.20 8.54
C SER A 15 -5.11 -1.98 8.37
N HIS A 16 -6.42 -2.16 8.21
CA HIS A 16 -7.37 -1.04 8.13
C HIS A 16 -7.37 -0.21 9.40
N PHE A 17 -7.30 -0.86 10.57
CA PHE A 17 -7.18 -0.17 11.84
C PHE A 17 -5.87 0.63 11.94
N LEU A 18 -4.73 0.03 11.57
CA LEU A 18 -3.44 0.73 11.56
C LEU A 18 -3.44 1.90 10.56
N LYS A 19 -4.04 1.72 9.37
CA LYS A 19 -4.22 2.80 8.39
C LYS A 19 -5.05 3.95 8.94
N LEU A 20 -6.12 3.65 9.68
CA LEU A 20 -6.93 4.68 10.33
C LEU A 20 -6.10 5.48 11.35
N VAL A 21 -5.34 4.78 12.20
CA VAL A 21 -4.43 5.43 13.16
C VAL A 21 -3.39 6.30 12.44
N GLN A 22 -2.82 5.80 11.34
CA GLN A 22 -1.89 6.56 10.50
C GLN A 22 -2.53 7.83 9.92
N PHE A 23 -3.76 7.75 9.41
CA PHE A 23 -4.49 8.92 8.91
C PHE A 23 -4.77 9.94 10.00
N ILE A 24 -5.19 9.48 11.19
CA ILE A 24 -5.42 10.36 12.35
C ILE A 24 -4.11 11.06 12.74
N ALA A 25 -3.00 10.32 12.79
CA ALA A 25 -1.70 10.89 13.12
C ALA A 25 -1.26 11.95 12.09
N LEU A 26 -1.40 11.70 10.79
CA LEU A 26 -1.14 12.72 9.76
C LEU A 26 -2.03 13.94 9.93
N PHE A 27 -3.33 13.73 10.08
CA PHE A 27 -4.29 14.80 10.19
C PHE A 27 -3.99 15.69 11.41
N SER A 28 -3.58 15.10 12.53
CA SER A 28 -3.22 15.84 13.75
C SER A 28 -2.05 16.80 13.58
N VAL A 29 -1.15 16.55 12.62
CA VAL A 29 0.02 17.40 12.33
C VAL A 29 -0.15 18.23 11.06
N SER A 30 -1.31 18.13 10.39
CA SER A 30 -1.55 18.79 9.10
C SER A 30 -2.11 20.20 9.27
N THR A 31 -1.58 21.16 8.50
CA THR A 31 -2.12 22.53 8.42
C THR A 31 -2.98 22.69 7.18
N LEU A 32 -4.23 22.23 7.25
CA LEU A 32 -5.15 22.26 6.10
C LEU A 32 -5.43 23.70 5.65
N SER A 33 -5.24 23.94 4.37
CA SER A 33 -5.50 25.21 3.70
C SER A 33 -6.15 24.98 2.34
N TRP A 34 -7.07 25.88 1.97
CA TRP A 34 -7.77 25.85 0.70
C TRP A 34 -7.39 27.09 -0.14
N PRO A 35 -7.14 26.95 -1.45
CA PRO A 35 -7.18 25.72 -2.26
C PRO A 35 -5.92 24.86 -2.13
N PRO A 36 -6.01 23.53 -2.40
CA PRO A 36 -4.83 22.69 -2.56
C PRO A 36 -3.95 23.17 -3.73
N PRO A 37 -2.63 22.93 -3.68
CA PRO A 37 -1.76 23.16 -4.83
C PRO A 37 -2.20 22.36 -6.05
N LEU A 38 -1.95 22.87 -7.26
CA LEU A 38 -2.36 22.20 -8.50
C LEU A 38 -1.75 20.80 -8.67
N TYR A 39 -0.53 20.57 -8.15
CA TYR A 39 0.13 19.27 -8.21
C TYR A 39 -0.57 18.21 -7.33
N PHE A 40 -1.36 18.62 -6.33
CA PHE A 40 -2.03 17.71 -5.40
C PHE A 40 -2.92 16.72 -6.16
N TRP A 41 -3.79 17.23 -7.03
CA TRP A 41 -4.80 16.44 -7.72
C TRP A 41 -4.20 15.30 -8.58
N PRO A 42 -3.28 15.55 -9.53
CA PRO A 42 -2.74 14.46 -10.34
C PRO A 42 -1.94 13.46 -9.50
N LEU A 43 -1.13 13.91 -8.53
CA LEU A 43 -0.34 13.01 -7.68
C LEU A 43 -1.22 12.13 -6.80
N PHE A 44 -2.21 12.73 -6.13
CA PHE A 44 -3.10 12.02 -5.22
C PHE A 44 -4.00 11.05 -5.99
N LEU A 45 -4.66 11.52 -7.05
CA LEU A 45 -5.58 10.68 -7.83
C LEU A 45 -4.86 9.51 -8.49
N PHE A 46 -3.68 9.73 -9.07
CA PHE A 46 -2.92 8.64 -9.68
C PHE A 46 -2.38 7.67 -8.62
N GLY A 47 -1.90 8.17 -7.48
CA GLY A 47 -1.45 7.33 -6.37
C GLY A 47 -2.57 6.44 -5.81
N GLN A 48 -3.77 7.01 -5.61
CA GLN A 48 -4.95 6.25 -5.19
C GLN A 48 -5.42 5.26 -6.28
N PHE A 49 -5.35 5.65 -7.55
CA PHE A 49 -5.67 4.76 -8.66
C PHE A 49 -4.76 3.51 -8.66
N LEU A 50 -3.44 3.67 -8.49
CA LEU A 50 -2.52 2.54 -8.37
C LEU A 50 -2.90 1.61 -7.20
N ASN A 51 -3.15 2.17 -6.01
CA ASN A 51 -3.55 1.41 -4.83
C ASN A 51 -4.87 0.64 -5.05
N PHE A 52 -5.84 1.28 -5.69
CA PHE A 52 -7.12 0.65 -6.00
C PHE A 52 -6.97 -0.47 -7.03
N ARG A 53 -6.20 -0.26 -8.10
CA ARG A 53 -5.92 -1.28 -9.12
C ARG A 53 -5.21 -2.50 -8.52
N VAL A 54 -4.24 -2.28 -7.64
CA VAL A 54 -3.59 -3.38 -6.90
C VAL A 54 -4.62 -4.20 -6.11
N TYR A 55 -5.49 -3.52 -5.37
CA TYR A 55 -6.53 -4.22 -4.60
C TYR A 55 -7.54 -4.94 -5.48
N GLN A 56 -7.92 -4.39 -6.63
CA GLN A 56 -8.79 -5.07 -7.60
C GLN A 56 -8.16 -6.34 -8.16
N LEU A 57 -6.86 -6.33 -8.44
CA LEU A 57 -6.15 -7.43 -9.08
C LEU A 57 -5.77 -8.55 -8.09
N LEU A 58 -5.29 -8.19 -6.90
CA LEU A 58 -4.84 -9.16 -5.89
C LEU A 58 -5.94 -9.53 -4.89
N GLY A 59 -6.97 -8.71 -4.77
CA GLY A 59 -8.00 -8.84 -3.74
C GLY A 59 -7.44 -8.73 -2.32
N GLU A 60 -8.30 -9.02 -1.35
CA GLU A 60 -7.93 -9.05 0.06
C GLU A 60 -6.86 -10.10 0.36
N SER A 61 -6.98 -11.28 -0.23
CA SER A 61 -6.06 -12.39 0.06
C SER A 61 -4.66 -12.13 -0.51
N GLY A 62 -4.51 -11.56 -1.71
CA GLY A 62 -3.18 -11.25 -2.25
C GLY A 62 -2.54 -10.04 -1.56
N THR A 63 -3.35 -9.04 -1.17
CA THR A 63 -2.84 -7.84 -0.47
C THR A 63 -2.37 -8.14 0.95
N TYR A 64 -3.01 -9.08 1.64
CA TYR A 64 -2.75 -9.38 3.06
C TYR A 64 -2.00 -10.71 3.25
N TYR A 65 -0.98 -10.93 2.43
CA TYR A 65 -0.05 -12.07 2.53
C TYR A 65 -0.73 -13.46 2.51
N GLY A 66 -1.79 -13.64 1.73
CA GLY A 66 -2.52 -14.90 1.63
C GLY A 66 -1.66 -16.10 1.26
N VAL A 67 -0.60 -15.89 0.47
CA VAL A 67 0.40 -16.93 0.14
C VAL A 67 1.05 -17.50 1.41
N ARG A 68 1.32 -16.66 2.42
CA ARG A 68 1.89 -17.08 3.71
C ARG A 68 0.90 -17.87 4.58
N PHE A 69 -0.39 -17.72 4.31
CA PHE A 69 -1.45 -18.51 4.92
C PHE A 69 -1.84 -19.74 4.09
N GLY A 70 -1.04 -20.10 3.07
CA GLY A 70 -1.26 -21.26 2.22
C GLY A 70 -2.33 -21.06 1.14
N LYS A 71 -2.79 -19.83 0.89
CA LYS A 71 -3.72 -19.55 -0.21
C LYS A 71 -2.97 -19.48 -1.54
N ASN A 72 -3.55 -20.08 -2.57
CA ASN A 72 -3.04 -19.95 -3.92
C ASN A 72 -3.47 -18.60 -4.50
N ILE A 73 -2.52 -17.67 -4.66
CA ILE A 73 -2.75 -16.34 -5.22
C ILE A 73 -2.11 -16.33 -6.62
N PRO A 74 -2.87 -15.97 -7.67
CA PRO A 74 -2.32 -15.93 -9.02
C PRO A 74 -1.29 -14.80 -9.15
N TRP A 75 -0.19 -15.06 -9.86
CA TRP A 75 0.74 -14.01 -10.25
C TRP A 75 0.09 -13.11 -11.30
N VAL A 76 -0.01 -11.81 -11.02
CA VAL A 76 -0.65 -10.83 -11.91
C VAL A 76 0.41 -9.99 -12.61
N THR A 77 0.34 -9.89 -13.93
CA THR A 77 1.22 -9.05 -14.76
C THR A 77 0.50 -7.84 -15.36
N GLU A 78 -0.82 -7.75 -15.18
CA GLU A 78 -1.61 -6.60 -15.63
C GLU A 78 -1.13 -5.31 -14.98
N PHE A 79 -1.35 -4.18 -15.67
CA PHE A 79 -1.04 -2.87 -15.12
C PHE A 79 -1.75 -2.70 -13.76
N PRO A 80 -1.03 -2.35 -12.68
CA PRO A 80 0.32 -1.75 -12.69
C PRO A 80 1.53 -2.69 -12.50
N PHE A 81 1.34 -3.98 -12.23
CA PHE A 81 2.41 -4.93 -11.88
C PHE A 81 3.40 -5.22 -13.01
N GLY A 82 2.97 -5.16 -14.28
CA GLY A 82 3.86 -5.37 -15.44
C GLY A 82 4.83 -4.22 -15.71
N VAL A 83 4.66 -3.07 -15.07
CA VAL A 83 5.44 -1.84 -15.32
C VAL A 83 6.14 -1.36 -14.05
N ILE A 84 5.54 -1.57 -12.89
CA ILE A 84 6.01 -1.07 -11.60
C ILE A 84 6.23 -2.27 -10.67
N SER A 85 7.41 -2.40 -10.09
CA SER A 85 7.73 -3.51 -9.18
C SER A 85 6.83 -3.55 -7.94
N ASP A 86 6.49 -2.37 -7.40
CA ASP A 86 5.83 -2.20 -6.11
C ASP A 86 4.72 -1.13 -6.18
N PRO A 87 3.67 -1.36 -6.98
CA PRO A 87 2.70 -0.33 -7.33
C PRO A 87 1.90 0.21 -6.14
N GLN A 88 1.69 -0.61 -5.10
CA GLN A 88 1.02 -0.17 -3.87
C GLN A 88 1.88 0.81 -3.06
N TYR A 89 3.18 0.51 -2.94
CA TYR A 89 4.13 1.39 -2.26
C TYR A 89 4.33 2.69 -3.04
N VAL A 90 4.49 2.62 -4.36
CA VAL A 90 4.60 3.80 -5.23
C VAL A 90 3.34 4.66 -5.14
N GLY A 91 2.15 4.07 -5.22
CA GLY A 91 0.88 4.82 -5.11
C GLY A 91 0.72 5.50 -3.75
N SER A 92 1.16 4.85 -2.68
CA SER A 92 1.16 5.42 -1.32
C SER A 92 2.16 6.57 -1.17
N ILE A 93 3.38 6.44 -1.71
CA ILE A 93 4.39 7.50 -1.74
C ILE A 93 3.87 8.72 -2.51
N MET A 94 3.28 8.52 -3.70
CA MET A 94 2.70 9.63 -4.48
C MET A 94 1.60 10.36 -3.73
N SER A 95 0.74 9.62 -3.02
CA SER A 95 -0.33 10.20 -2.20
C SER A 95 0.23 11.03 -1.04
N LEU A 96 1.33 10.59 -0.41
CA LEU A 96 2.01 11.36 0.65
C LEU A 96 2.68 12.62 0.09
N LEU A 97 3.35 12.51 -1.06
CA LEU A 97 3.99 13.66 -1.73
C LEU A 97 2.96 14.69 -2.19
N ALA A 98 1.75 14.28 -2.57
CA ALA A 98 0.67 15.20 -2.85
C ALA A 98 0.36 16.10 -1.63
N CYS A 99 0.42 15.54 -0.42
CA CYS A 99 0.13 16.23 0.83
C CYS A 99 1.28 17.10 1.38
N LEU A 100 2.36 17.30 0.61
CA LEU A 100 3.54 18.08 1.01
C LEU A 100 3.22 19.49 1.52
N HIS A 101 2.18 20.10 0.96
CA HIS A 101 1.75 21.45 1.33
C HIS A 101 1.11 21.53 2.73
N TRP A 102 0.54 20.43 3.23
CA TRP A 102 -0.16 20.41 4.51
C TRP A 102 0.60 19.66 5.60
N VAL A 103 1.40 18.67 5.24
CA VAL A 103 2.09 17.80 6.18
C VAL A 103 3.56 18.22 6.27
N PRO A 104 4.14 18.37 7.48
CA PRO A 104 5.54 18.74 7.61
C PRO A 104 6.45 17.71 6.93
N LEU A 105 7.40 18.19 6.14
CA LEU A 105 8.28 17.39 5.26
C LEU A 105 8.94 16.22 5.99
N LEU A 106 9.34 16.40 7.25
CA LEU A 106 10.01 15.37 8.05
C LEU A 106 9.15 14.10 8.20
N TYR A 107 7.84 14.24 8.41
CA TYR A 107 6.92 13.10 8.53
C TYR A 107 6.79 12.35 7.19
N ILE A 108 6.72 13.09 6.08
CA ILE A 108 6.67 12.50 4.74
C ILE A 108 7.96 11.73 4.46
N ILE A 109 9.13 12.32 4.73
CA ILE A 109 10.43 11.67 4.50
C ILE A 109 10.53 10.37 5.30
N PHE A 110 10.21 10.38 6.60
CA PHE A 110 10.29 9.17 7.42
C PHE A 110 9.38 8.05 6.89
N TRP A 111 8.20 8.40 6.40
CA TRP A 111 7.28 7.39 5.87
C TRP A 111 7.72 6.86 4.51
N VAL A 112 8.18 7.74 3.62
CA VAL A 112 8.75 7.33 2.33
C VAL A 112 9.96 6.41 2.55
N LEU A 113 10.84 6.72 3.51
CA LEU A 113 11.94 5.84 3.89
C LEU A 113 11.45 4.48 4.40
N GLY A 114 10.38 4.45 5.19
CA GLY A 114 9.75 3.21 5.64
C GLY A 114 9.23 2.36 4.47
N TYR A 115 8.59 2.98 3.48
CA TYR A 115 8.14 2.29 2.27
C TYR A 115 9.31 1.76 1.43
N VAL A 116 10.34 2.57 1.20
CA VAL A 116 11.54 2.15 0.46
C VAL A 116 12.25 1.01 1.19
N PHE A 117 12.31 1.05 2.53
CA PHE A 117 12.85 -0.03 3.34
C PHE A 117 12.06 -1.33 3.13
N MET A 118 10.72 -1.28 3.21
CA MET A 118 9.86 -2.44 2.97
C MET A 118 10.03 -3.01 1.57
N MET A 119 10.03 -2.16 0.54
CA MET A 119 10.30 -2.59 -0.85
C MET A 119 11.64 -3.33 -0.96
N LYS A 120 12.69 -2.83 -0.30
CA LYS A 120 14.01 -3.49 -0.29
C LYS A 120 13.98 -4.83 0.44
N VAL A 121 13.26 -4.94 1.55
CA VAL A 121 13.07 -6.21 2.27
C VAL A 121 12.35 -7.22 1.37
N GLU A 122 11.21 -6.83 0.81
CA GLU A 122 10.40 -7.69 -0.06
C GLU A 122 11.14 -8.11 -1.35
N SER A 123 11.98 -7.22 -1.90
CA SER A 123 12.82 -7.53 -3.07
C SER A 123 13.79 -8.69 -2.82
N LYS A 124 14.21 -8.87 -1.57
CA LYS A 124 15.16 -9.91 -1.13
C LYS A 124 14.49 -11.19 -0.64
N GLU A 125 13.16 -11.22 -0.55
CA GLU A 125 12.45 -12.43 -0.16
C GLU A 125 12.58 -13.52 -1.21
N ASP A 126 12.72 -14.77 -0.74
CA ASP A 126 12.88 -15.94 -1.58
C ASP A 126 11.70 -16.03 -2.57
N PRO A 127 11.96 -16.09 -3.89
CA PRO A 127 10.93 -16.27 -4.91
C PRO A 127 10.01 -17.47 -4.65
N SER A 128 10.47 -18.49 -3.93
CA SER A 128 9.68 -19.68 -3.55
C SER A 128 8.49 -19.36 -2.64
N THR A 129 8.55 -18.24 -1.92
CA THR A 129 7.52 -17.75 -1.00
C THR A 129 6.52 -16.78 -1.66
N ARG A 130 6.74 -16.44 -2.93
CA ARG A 130 5.89 -15.53 -3.70
C ARG A 130 4.74 -16.28 -4.38
N ALA A 131 3.74 -15.52 -4.83
CA ALA A 131 2.68 -16.04 -5.69
C ALA A 131 3.29 -16.74 -6.92
N LYS A 132 2.75 -17.88 -7.32
CA LYS A 132 3.24 -18.63 -8.48
C LYS A 132 2.47 -18.21 -9.74
N PRO A 133 3.12 -18.22 -10.92
CA PRO A 133 2.39 -18.12 -12.18
C PRO A 133 1.32 -19.20 -12.24
N LEU A 134 0.12 -18.85 -12.74
CA LEU A 134 -0.84 -19.86 -13.15
C LEU A 134 -0.20 -20.64 -14.32
N SER A 135 -0.01 -21.95 -14.13
CA SER A 135 0.49 -22.88 -15.16
C SER A 135 -0.55 -23.13 -16.24
#